data_AF-A0A427Y4B8-F1
#
_entry.id   AF-A0A427Y4B8-F1
#
_cell.length_a   1.000
_cell.length_b   1.000
_cell.length_c   1.000
_cell.angle_alpha   90.00
_cell.angle_beta   90.00
_cell.angle_gamma   90.00
#
_symmetry.space_group_name_H-M   'P 1'
#
loop_
_entity.id
_entity.type
_entity.pdbx_description
1 polymer ?
#
loop_
_entity_poly.entity_id
_entity_poly.type
_entity_poly.pdbx_seq_one_letter_code
_entity_poly.pdbx_strand_id
1 'polypeptide(L)'
;MARSGLQKEVFRLYRQGVRNAMSKPRDVRNEFLVHLRYNFHHPPLTARDYTAIEHQLRKFSRTLDMLESPSVLRIHVSDDMRDWWSNEVARAHARAEKAALKKELGEGS
;
A
#
# COMPACT_ATOMS: atom_id res chain seq x y z
N MET A 1 22.68 7.08 3.73
CA MET A 1 22.43 7.36 2.29
C MET A 1 21.21 8.25 2.17
N ALA A 2 21.29 9.37 1.43
CA ALA A 2 20.14 10.23 1.19
C ALA A 2 19.12 9.51 0.29
N ARG A 3 17.82 9.63 0.60
CA ARG A 3 16.76 9.14 -0.30
C ARG A 3 16.81 9.91 -1.61
N SER A 4 16.82 9.20 -2.74
CA SER A 4 16.76 9.84 -4.06
C SER A 4 15.48 10.69 -4.19
N GLY A 5 15.47 11.69 -5.07
CA GLY A 5 14.28 12.53 -5.30
C GLY A 5 13.03 11.69 -5.60
N LEU A 6 13.19 10.66 -6.43
CA LEU A 6 12.14 9.70 -6.77
C LEU A 6 11.61 8.94 -5.56
N GLN A 7 12.49 8.43 -4.69
CA GLN A 7 12.06 7.74 -3.46
C GLN A 7 11.24 8.65 -2.54
N LYS A 8 11.64 9.93 -2.40
CA LYS A 8 10.86 10.91 -1.62
C LYS A 8 9.47 11.10 -2.20
N GLU A 9 9.36 11.12 -3.53
CA GLU A 9 8.09 11.25 -4.22
C GLU A 9 7.17 10.04 -4.03
N VAL A 10 7.71 8.82 -4.13
CA VAL A 10 6.99 7.57 -3.80
C VAL A 10 6.39 7.65 -2.40
N PHE A 11 7.20 8.03 -1.39
CA PHE A 11 6.71 8.16 -0.01
C PHE A 11 5.68 9.28 0.17
N ARG A 12 5.87 10.42 -0.51
CA ARG A 12 4.91 11.53 -0.48
C ARG A 12 3.55 11.07 -0.99
N LEU A 13 3.54 10.43 -2.15
CA LEU A 13 2.32 9.98 -2.81
C LEU A 13 1.62 8.88 -2.02
N TYR A 14 2.37 7.94 -1.46
CA TYR A 14 1.81 6.91 -0.57
C TYR A 14 1.11 7.52 0.65
N ARG A 15 1.75 8.49 1.32
CA ARG A 15 1.17 9.19 2.47
C ARG A 15 -0.08 9.98 2.08
N GLN A 16 -0.10 10.63 0.92
CA GLN A 16 -1.30 11.31 0.41
C GLN A 16 -2.45 10.32 0.22
N GLY A 17 -2.18 9.17 -0.42
CA GLY A 17 -3.18 8.12 -0.59
C GLY A 17 -3.76 7.62 0.74
N VAL A 18 -2.92 7.43 1.76
CA VAL A 18 -3.39 7.04 3.10
C VAL A 18 -4.27 8.12 3.71
N ARG A 19 -3.89 9.41 3.62
CA ARG A 19 -4.71 10.51 4.13
C ARG A 19 -6.06 10.59 3.44
N ASN A 20 -6.08 10.40 2.11
CA ASN A 20 -7.29 10.35 1.33
C ASN A 20 -8.19 9.19 1.80
N ALA A 21 -7.65 7.97 1.93
CA ALA A 21 -8.43 6.85 2.47
C ALA A 21 -9.00 7.12 3.88
N MET A 22 -8.25 7.82 4.73
CA MET A 22 -8.69 8.15 6.09
C MET A 22 -9.72 9.28 6.16
N SER A 23 -9.82 10.13 5.13
CA SER A 23 -10.88 11.15 5.05
C SER A 23 -12.25 10.57 4.69
N LYS A 24 -12.28 9.35 4.15
CA LYS A 24 -13.53 8.65 3.79
C LYS A 24 -14.27 8.07 5.02
N PRO A 25 -15.57 7.76 4.90
CA PRO A 25 -16.32 7.05 5.94
C PRO A 25 -15.67 5.71 6.33
N ARG A 26 -15.81 5.30 7.60
CA ARG A 26 -15.08 4.15 8.18
C ARG A 26 -15.35 2.82 7.47
N ASP A 27 -16.58 2.61 7.02
CA ASP A 27 -17.06 1.42 6.33
C ASP A 27 -16.39 1.19 4.96
N VAL A 28 -15.98 2.27 4.28
CA VAL A 28 -15.37 2.20 2.94
C VAL A 28 -13.86 2.37 2.92
N ARG A 29 -13.22 2.83 4.02
CA ARG A 29 -11.77 3.11 4.05
C ARG A 29 -10.92 1.94 3.60
N ASN A 30 -11.35 0.72 3.95
CA ASN A 30 -10.60 -0.48 3.63
C ASN A 30 -10.44 -0.65 2.11
N GLU A 31 -11.47 -0.33 1.32
CA GLU A 31 -11.42 -0.45 -0.14
C GLU A 31 -10.39 0.55 -0.73
N PHE A 32 -10.37 1.80 -0.23
CA PHE A 32 -9.36 2.78 -0.61
C PHE A 32 -7.94 2.36 -0.22
N LEU A 33 -7.77 1.80 0.98
CA LEU A 33 -6.46 1.30 1.44
C LEU A 33 -5.98 0.10 0.63
N VAL A 34 -6.87 -0.85 0.30
CA VAL A 34 -6.56 -2.00 -0.55
C VAL A 34 -6.16 -1.55 -1.94
N HIS A 35 -6.94 -0.65 -2.56
CA HIS A 35 -6.59 -0.08 -3.87
C HIS A 35 -5.22 0.60 -3.84
N LEU A 36 -4.95 1.44 -2.84
CA LEU A 36 -3.66 2.10 -2.66
C LEU A 36 -2.52 1.10 -2.53
N ARG A 37 -2.63 0.15 -1.60
CA ARG A 37 -1.58 -0.83 -1.31
C ARG A 37 -1.30 -1.70 -2.54
N TYR A 38 -2.35 -2.14 -3.24
CA TYR A 38 -2.22 -2.97 -4.42
C TYR A 38 -1.45 -2.23 -5.53
N ASN A 39 -1.80 -0.99 -5.84
CA ASN A 39 -1.14 -0.21 -6.91
C ASN A 39 0.33 0.11 -6.60
N PHE A 40 0.72 0.21 -5.32
CA PHE A 40 2.13 0.38 -4.94
C PHE A 40 2.94 -0.91 -4.97
N HIS A 41 2.28 -2.08 -4.94
CA HIS A 41 2.94 -3.39 -5.04
C HIS A 41 2.90 -3.98 -6.45
N HIS A 42 2.00 -3.51 -7.32
CA HIS A 42 1.79 -4.03 -8.67
C HIS A 42 1.95 -2.94 -9.75
N PRO A 43 2.82 -3.15 -10.75
CA PRO A 43 3.70 -4.31 -10.93
C PRO A 43 4.84 -4.35 -9.89
N PRO A 44 5.49 -5.51 -9.69
CA PRO A 44 6.65 -5.62 -8.81
C PRO A 44 7.84 -4.85 -9.42
N LEU A 45 8.11 -3.66 -8.90
CA LEU A 45 9.20 -2.79 -9.35
C LEU A 45 10.34 -2.77 -8.34
N THR A 46 11.57 -2.68 -8.87
CA THR A 46 12.80 -2.50 -8.08
C THR A 46 13.27 -1.04 -8.17
N ALA A 47 14.18 -0.65 -7.28
CA ALA A 47 14.76 0.70 -7.31
C ALA A 47 15.52 1.04 -8.60
N ARG A 48 15.79 0.05 -9.48
CA ARG A 48 16.45 0.24 -10.78
C ARG A 48 15.47 0.59 -11.90
N ASP A 49 14.17 0.40 -11.70
CA ASP A 49 13.14 0.56 -12.72
C ASP A 49 12.63 2.02 -12.81
N TYR A 50 13.55 2.98 -12.90
CA TYR A 50 13.27 4.42 -12.76
C TYR A 50 12.11 4.91 -13.64
N THR A 51 12.15 4.60 -14.94
CA THR A 51 11.12 5.02 -15.90
C THR A 51 9.74 4.42 -15.60
N ALA A 52 9.71 3.16 -15.16
CA ALA A 52 8.46 2.49 -14.79
C ALA A 52 7.88 3.06 -13.49
N ILE A 53 8.72 3.36 -12.50
CA ILE A 53 8.31 4.02 -11.26
C ILE A 53 7.72 5.39 -11.57
N GLU A 54 8.41 6.22 -12.37
CA GLU A 54 7.90 7.53 -12.75
C GLU A 54 6.56 7.45 -13.48
N HIS A 55 6.43 6.51 -14.41
CA HIS A 55 5.17 6.28 -15.12
C HIS A 55 4.04 5.92 -14.14
N GLN A 56 4.31 5.03 -13.19
CA GLN A 56 3.32 4.67 -12.16
C GLN A 56 2.98 5.84 -11.23
N LEU A 57 3.96 6.63 -10.81
CA LEU A 57 3.71 7.83 -10.00
C LEU A 57 2.82 8.83 -10.73
N ARG A 58 3.10 9.11 -12.00
CA ARG A 58 2.29 10.01 -12.83
C ARG A 58 0.86 9.50 -12.98
N LYS A 59 0.69 8.21 -13.26
CA LYS A 59 -0.63 7.57 -13.39
C LYS A 59 -1.39 7.65 -12.06
N PHE A 60 -0.76 7.21 -10.97
CA PHE A 60 -1.42 7.10 -9.68
C PHE A 60 -1.70 8.46 -9.03
N SER A 61 -0.88 9.49 -9.29
CA SER A 61 -1.18 10.86 -8.87
C SER A 61 -2.52 11.33 -9.40
N ARG A 62 -2.79 11.15 -10.71
CA ARG A 62 -4.08 11.51 -11.31
C ARG A 62 -5.25 10.74 -10.69
N THR A 63 -5.03 9.46 -10.38
CA THR A 63 -6.02 8.64 -9.68
C THR A 63 -6.30 9.20 -8.28
N LEU A 64 -5.27 9.55 -7.50
CA LEU A 64 -5.45 10.12 -6.17
C LEU A 64 -6.17 11.47 -6.20
N ASP A 65 -5.84 12.35 -7.15
CA ASP A 65 -6.50 13.65 -7.30
C ASP A 65 -8.01 13.48 -7.52
N MET A 66 -8.41 12.51 -8.36
CA MET A 66 -9.81 12.16 -8.56
C MET A 66 -10.44 11.59 -7.29
N LEU A 67 -9.77 10.65 -6.63
CA LEU A 67 -10.29 10.00 -5.42
C LEU A 67 -10.38 10.96 -4.22
N GLU A 68 -9.59 12.03 -4.19
CA GLU A 68 -9.57 13.03 -3.13
C GLU A 68 -10.85 13.87 -3.11
N SER A 69 -11.54 13.97 -4.24
CA SER A 69 -12.82 14.65 -4.34
C SER A 69 -13.81 14.16 -3.27
N PRO A 70 -14.46 15.08 -2.52
CA PRO A 70 -15.49 14.74 -1.54
C PRO A 70 -16.68 13.99 -2.14
N SER A 71 -16.95 14.18 -3.44
CA SER A 71 -18.03 13.48 -4.15
C SER A 71 -17.74 12.00 -4.37
N VAL A 72 -16.49 11.56 -4.29
CA VAL A 72 -16.12 10.15 -4.40
C VAL A 72 -16.21 9.51 -3.03
N LEU A 73 -17.37 8.92 -2.74
CA LEU A 73 -17.66 8.31 -1.44
C LEU A 73 -17.23 6.85 -1.35
N ARG A 74 -17.22 6.11 -2.46
CA ARG A 74 -16.90 4.69 -2.50
C ARG A 74 -16.15 4.34 -3.78
N ILE A 75 -15.34 3.29 -3.72
CA ILE A 75 -14.69 2.69 -4.89
C ILE A 75 -14.93 1.20 -4.89
N HIS A 76 -14.93 0.60 -6.06
CA HIS A 76 -14.92 -0.85 -6.19
C HIS A 76 -13.48 -1.36 -6.29
N VAL A 77 -13.12 -2.35 -5.48
CA VAL A 77 -11.88 -3.13 -5.64
C VAL A 77 -12.21 -4.50 -6.21
N SER A 78 -11.40 -4.98 -7.14
CA SER A 78 -11.58 -6.31 -7.74
C SER A 78 -11.36 -7.43 -6.73
N ASP A 79 -11.88 -8.61 -7.03
CA ASP A 79 -11.67 -9.79 -6.20
C ASP A 79 -10.18 -10.12 -6.06
N ASP A 80 -9.41 -10.00 -7.15
CA ASP A 80 -7.94 -10.13 -7.11
C ASP A 80 -7.27 -9.20 -6.09
N MET A 81 -7.72 -7.94 -5.98
CA MET A 81 -7.19 -7.02 -4.97
C MET A 81 -7.56 -7.44 -3.54
N ARG A 82 -8.78 -7.95 -3.35
CA ARG A 82 -9.28 -8.43 -2.05
C ARG A 82 -8.52 -9.68 -1.62
N ASP A 83 -8.34 -10.63 -2.53
CA ASP A 83 -7.64 -11.89 -2.30
C ASP A 83 -6.16 -11.64 -2.04
N TRP A 84 -5.52 -10.77 -2.82
CA TRP A 84 -4.15 -10.34 -2.57
C TRP A 84 -3.98 -9.77 -1.16
N TRP A 85 -4.89 -8.89 -0.72
CA TRP A 85 -4.81 -8.29 0.61
C TRP A 85 -5.04 -9.32 1.73
N SER A 86 -6.02 -10.20 1.58
CA SER A 86 -6.27 -11.31 2.52
C SER A 86 -5.04 -12.19 2.69
N ASN A 87 -4.38 -12.52 1.57
CA ASN A 87 -3.15 -13.30 1.57
C ASN A 87 -1.97 -12.56 2.22
N GLU A 88 -1.79 -11.26 1.96
CA GLU A 88 -0.77 -10.44 2.64
C GLU A 88 -0.96 -10.40 4.15
N VAL A 89 -2.20 -10.23 4.60
CA VAL A 89 -2.56 -10.23 6.03
C VAL A 89 -2.24 -11.59 6.66
N ALA A 90 -2.68 -12.69 6.04
CA ALA A 90 -2.36 -14.04 6.52
C ALA A 90 -0.84 -14.29 6.61
N ARG A 91 -0.08 -13.87 5.59
CA ARG A 91 1.39 -13.95 5.59
C ARG A 91 2.00 -13.13 6.74
N ALA A 92 1.48 -11.93 7.00
CA ALA A 92 1.97 -11.09 8.08
C ALA A 92 1.72 -11.72 9.46
N HIS A 93 0.53 -12.31 9.68
CA HIS A 93 0.21 -13.04 10.91
C HIS A 93 1.14 -14.24 11.11
N ALA A 94 1.30 -15.10 10.10
CA ALA A 94 2.20 -16.24 10.18
C ALA A 94 3.66 -15.85 10.46
N ARG A 95 4.13 -14.72 9.89
CA ARG A 95 5.48 -14.18 10.19
C ARG A 95 5.59 -13.70 11.64
N ALA A 96 4.55 -13.06 12.17
CA ALA A 96 4.51 -12.60 13.56
C ALA A 96 4.50 -13.77 14.55
N GLU A 97 3.70 -14.81 14.29
CA GLU A 97 3.66 -16.04 15.09
C GLU A 97 5.02 -16.75 15.11
N LYS A 98 5.65 -16.90 13.94
CA LYS A 98 6.99 -17.50 13.84
C LYS A 98 8.04 -16.68 14.61
N ALA A 99 7.94 -15.35 14.56
CA ALA A 99 8.86 -14.48 15.30
C ALA A 99 8.66 -14.61 16.83
N ALA A 100 7.42 -14.76 17.30
CA ALA A 100 7.11 -15.00 18.71
C ALA A 100 7.69 -16.34 19.20
N LEU A 101 7.45 -17.43 18.46
CA LEU A 101 7.99 -18.75 18.79
C LEU A 101 9.53 -18.74 18.85
N LYS A 102 10.20 -18.08 17.89
CA LYS A 102 11.66 -17.97 17.89
C LYS A 102 12.18 -17.22 19.13
N LYS A 103 11.45 -16.20 19.59
CA LYS A 103 11.81 -15.45 20.80
C LYS A 103 11.71 -16.34 22.03
N GLU A 104 10.62 -17.08 22.17
CA GLU A 104 10.39 -18.03 23.28
C GLU A 104 11.45 -19.14 23.33
N LEU A 105 11.90 -19.64 22.17
CA LEU A 105 12.95 -20.66 22.09
C LEU A 105 14.39 -20.11 22.25
N GLY A 106 14.59 -18.81 22.06
CA GLY A 106 15.90 -18.15 22.09
C GLY A 106 16.26 -17.49 23.42
N GLU A 107 15.30 -17.26 24.31
CA GLU A 107 15.51 -16.68 25.65
C GLU A 107 15.86 -17.75 26.72
N GLY A 108 16.00 -19.03 26.32
CA GLY A 108 16.29 -20.16 27.20
C GLY A 108 17.66 -20.81 27.04
N SER A 109 18.65 -20.18 26.40
CA SER A 109 20.01 -20.71 26.23
C SER A 109 21.11 -19.72 26.58
#